data_AF-A0A846CWC4-F1
#
_entry.id   AF-A0A846CWC4-F1
#
_cell.length_a   1.000
_cell.length_b   1.000
_cell.length_c   1.000
_cell.angle_alpha   90.00
_cell.angle_beta   90.00
_cell.angle_gamma   90.00
#
_symmetry.space_group_name_H-M   'P 1'
#
loop_
_entity.id
_entity.type
_entity.pdbx_description
1 polymer ?
#
loop_
_entity_poly.entity_id
_entity_poly.type
_entity_poly.pdbx_seq_one_letter_code
_entity_poly.pdbx_strand_id
1 'polypeptide(L)'
;KQNSWIWSANFIGLVACLIFTINPMIFLVDQERQLPLRQLAQTIVEVRQPGEEIIMIAFEKPSLVFYTRQPVKFFRRATNAREYLEKILPKDPSGNVVMIGYPKKFIHVGLQPGEYQYLDSRGAYQLGKVPKSLFFESE
;
A
#
# COMPACT_ATOMS: atom_id res chain seq x y z
N LYS A 1 -9.61 -52.87 -21.42
CA LYS A 1 -9.55 -51.54 -22.10
C LYS A 1 -10.56 -50.52 -21.55
N GLN A 2 -11.76 -50.91 -21.09
CA GLN A 2 -12.82 -49.98 -20.65
C GLN A 2 -12.50 -49.17 -19.38
N ASN A 3 -11.72 -49.72 -18.45
CA ASN A 3 -11.36 -49.06 -17.18
C ASN A 3 -10.46 -47.81 -17.37
N SER A 4 -9.68 -47.77 -18.46
CA SER A 4 -8.78 -46.64 -18.75
C SER A 4 -9.56 -45.39 -19.16
N TRP A 5 -10.70 -45.55 -19.82
CA TRP A 5 -11.48 -44.41 -20.33
C TRP A 5 -12.16 -43.64 -19.19
N ILE A 6 -12.69 -44.37 -18.20
CA ILE A 6 -13.30 -43.76 -17.00
C ILE A 6 -12.25 -42.98 -16.21
N TRP A 7 -11.05 -43.53 -16.06
CA TRP A 7 -9.93 -42.84 -15.41
C TRP A 7 -9.50 -41.58 -16.15
N SER A 8 -9.39 -41.64 -17.48
CA SER A 8 -9.08 -40.47 -18.30
C SER A 8 -10.17 -39.40 -18.21
N ALA A 9 -11.45 -39.78 -18.28
CA ALA A 9 -12.57 -38.86 -18.15
C ALA A 9 -12.59 -38.18 -16.78
N ASN A 10 -12.35 -38.92 -15.70
CA ASN A 10 -12.28 -38.37 -14.35
C ASN A 10 -11.09 -37.41 -14.18
N PHE A 11 -9.92 -37.78 -14.73
CA PHE A 11 -8.74 -36.90 -14.70
C PHE A 11 -8.98 -35.60 -15.47
N ILE A 12 -9.60 -35.67 -16.66
CA ILE A 12 -9.97 -34.48 -17.43
C ILE A 12 -10.97 -33.62 -16.66
N GLY A 13 -11.98 -34.23 -16.02
CA GLY A 13 -12.94 -33.52 -15.18
C GLY A 13 -12.28 -32.82 -13.99
N LEU A 14 -11.33 -33.48 -13.32
CA LEU A 14 -10.54 -32.90 -12.24
C LEU A 14 -9.71 -31.71 -12.74
N VAL A 15 -8.96 -31.87 -13.83
CA VAL A 15 -8.14 -30.79 -14.41
C VAL A 15 -9.02 -29.60 -14.81
N ALA A 16 -10.17 -29.85 -15.46
CA ALA A 16 -11.12 -28.80 -15.79
C ALA A 16 -11.60 -28.09 -14.53
N CYS A 17 -12.00 -28.83 -13.49
CA CYS A 17 -12.42 -28.26 -12.20
C CYS A 17 -11.34 -27.37 -11.59
N LEU A 18 -10.08 -27.81 -11.57
CA LEU A 18 -8.94 -27.03 -11.07
C LEU A 18 -8.75 -25.75 -11.89
N ILE A 19 -8.81 -25.81 -13.22
CA ILE A 19 -8.68 -24.62 -14.07
C ILE A 19 -9.81 -23.63 -13.79
N PHE A 20 -11.05 -24.09 -13.72
CA PHE A 20 -12.20 -23.20 -13.50
C PHE A 20 -12.31 -22.67 -12.06
N THR A 21 -11.61 -23.25 -11.10
CA THR A 21 -11.60 -22.79 -9.70
C THR A 21 -10.37 -21.97 -9.35
N ILE A 22 -9.18 -22.45 -9.70
CA ILE A 22 -7.90 -21.80 -9.34
C ILE A 22 -7.69 -20.54 -10.16
N ASN A 23 -7.96 -20.57 -11.47
CA ASN A 23 -7.67 -19.45 -12.35
C ASN A 23 -8.41 -18.15 -11.93
N PRO A 24 -9.74 -18.13 -11.72
CA PRO A 24 -10.41 -16.92 -11.23
C PRO A 24 -9.92 -16.50 -9.84
N MET A 25 -9.50 -17.44 -9.00
CA MET A 25 -8.98 -17.15 -7.67
C MET A 25 -7.65 -16.40 -7.72
N ILE A 26 -6.75 -16.74 -8.66
CA ILE A 26 -5.48 -16.03 -8.86
C ILE A 26 -5.72 -14.58 -9.23
N PHE A 27 -6.64 -14.32 -10.17
CA PHE A 27 -6.99 -12.95 -10.58
C PHE A 27 -7.58 -12.14 -9.43
N LEU A 28 -8.47 -12.74 -8.64
CA LEU A 28 -9.06 -12.07 -7.49
C LEU A 28 -8.00 -11.69 -6.44
N VAL A 29 -7.03 -12.57 -6.18
CA VAL A 29 -5.94 -12.30 -5.24
C VAL A 29 -5.05 -11.16 -5.74
N ASP A 30 -4.71 -11.12 -7.03
CA ASP A 30 -3.90 -10.04 -7.59
C ASP A 30 -4.64 -8.70 -7.51
N GLN A 31 -5.91 -8.68 -7.93
CA GLN A 31 -6.74 -7.47 -7.95
C GLN A 31 -6.95 -6.87 -6.55
N GLU A 32 -7.13 -7.70 -5.53
CA GLU A 32 -7.40 -7.21 -4.17
C GLU A 32 -6.13 -6.93 -3.36
N ARG A 33 -5.03 -7.67 -3.60
CA ARG A 33 -3.84 -7.61 -2.72
C ARG A 33 -2.62 -6.97 -3.35
N GLN A 34 -2.42 -7.07 -4.66
CA GLN A 34 -1.18 -6.67 -5.32
C GLN A 34 -1.35 -5.45 -6.22
N LEU A 35 -2.35 -5.48 -7.10
CA LEU A 35 -2.64 -4.41 -8.05
C LEU A 35 -2.83 -3.03 -7.38
N PRO A 36 -3.55 -2.90 -6.25
CA PRO A 36 -3.77 -1.60 -5.63
C PRO A 36 -2.46 -0.96 -5.16
N LEU A 37 -1.56 -1.76 -4.58
CA LEU A 37 -0.28 -1.28 -4.10
C LEU A 37 0.66 -0.92 -5.25
N ARG A 38 0.61 -1.66 -6.37
CA ARG A 38 1.39 -1.37 -7.59
C ARG A 38 0.97 -0.03 -8.20
N GLN A 39 -0.34 0.21 -8.29
CA GLN A 39 -0.88 1.47 -8.81
C GLN A 39 -0.51 2.65 -7.92
N LEU A 40 -0.66 2.53 -6.60
CA LEU A 40 -0.25 3.59 -5.67
C LEU A 40 1.27 3.85 -5.71
N ALA A 41 2.08 2.81 -5.92
CA ALA A 41 3.52 2.97 -6.11
C ALA A 41 3.84 3.79 -7.38
N GLN A 42 3.10 3.60 -8.47
CA GLN A 42 3.24 4.42 -9.67
C GLN A 42 2.88 5.87 -9.39
N THR A 43 1.75 6.12 -8.71
CA THR A 43 1.36 7.47 -8.29
C THR A 43 2.44 8.12 -7.41
N ILE A 44 3.05 7.38 -6.47
CA ILE A 44 4.15 7.88 -5.64
C ILE A 44 5.34 8.33 -6.51
N VAL A 45 5.73 7.54 -7.51
CA VAL A 45 6.85 7.88 -8.39
C VAL A 45 6.58 9.15 -9.21
N GLU A 46 5.33 9.38 -9.61
CA GLU A 46 4.93 10.54 -10.40
C GLU A 46 4.84 11.83 -9.58
N VAL A 47 4.32 11.76 -8.34
CA VAL A 47 4.02 12.94 -7.52
C VAL A 47 5.13 13.35 -6.54
N ARG A 48 6.06 12.44 -6.26
CA ARG A 48 7.13 12.66 -5.28
C ARG A 48 8.16 13.64 -5.83
N GLN A 49 8.50 14.65 -5.03
CA GLN A 49 9.59 15.57 -5.34
C GLN A 49 10.94 15.05 -4.78
N PRO A 50 12.08 15.45 -5.37
CA PRO A 50 13.39 15.11 -4.84
C PRO A 50 13.53 15.51 -3.36
N GLY A 51 13.98 14.58 -2.52
CA GLY A 51 14.15 14.81 -1.08
C GLY A 51 12.94 14.47 -0.21
N GLU A 52 11.75 14.28 -0.79
CA GLU A 52 10.57 13.88 -0.01
C GLU A 52 10.71 12.44 0.49
N GLU A 53 10.41 12.20 1.76
CA GLU A 53 10.39 10.85 2.32
C GLU A 53 9.07 10.15 1.99
N ILE A 54 9.14 8.83 1.78
CA ILE A 54 7.95 7.98 1.65
C ILE A 54 7.77 7.23 2.96
N ILE A 55 6.61 7.42 3.57
CA ILE A 55 6.23 6.78 4.83
C ILE A 55 5.00 5.91 4.64
N MET A 56 5.10 4.65 5.05
CA MET A 56 3.98 3.72 5.08
C MET A 56 3.50 3.47 6.51
N ILE A 57 2.22 3.69 6.78
CA ILE A 57 1.58 3.45 8.08
C ILE A 57 0.52 2.35 7.96
N ALA A 58 1.00 1.11 7.99
CA ALA A 58 0.18 -0.08 7.87
C ALA A 58 1.02 -1.32 8.23
N PHE A 59 0.49 -2.50 7.95
CA PHE A 59 1.34 -3.69 7.88
C PHE A 59 2.41 -3.48 6.81
N GLU A 60 3.66 -3.81 7.14
CA GLU A 60 4.80 -3.61 6.26
C GLU A 60 4.62 -4.35 4.93
N LYS A 61 4.83 -3.63 3.82
CA LYS A 61 4.78 -4.18 2.47
C LYS A 61 6.10 -3.89 1.75
N PRO A 62 7.08 -4.81 1.83
CA PRO A 62 8.37 -4.63 1.16
C PRO A 62 8.23 -4.50 -0.37
N SER A 63 7.16 -5.05 -0.96
CA SER A 63 6.80 -4.87 -2.36
C SER A 63 6.64 -3.40 -2.77
N LEU A 64 6.29 -2.51 -1.84
CA LEU A 64 6.21 -1.08 -2.12
C LEU A 64 7.59 -0.50 -2.48
N VAL A 65 8.67 -0.91 -1.79
CA VAL A 65 10.06 -0.52 -2.12
C VAL A 65 10.43 -1.02 -3.52
N PHE A 66 10.01 -2.24 -3.86
CA PHE A 66 10.28 -2.81 -5.18
C PHE A 66 9.59 -2.01 -6.30
N TYR A 67 8.32 -1.65 -6.12
CA TYR A 67 7.56 -0.93 -7.14
C TYR A 67 7.91 0.56 -7.23
N THR A 68 8.22 1.23 -6.11
CA THR A 68 8.66 2.64 -6.13
C THR A 68 10.13 2.80 -6.51
N ARG A 69 10.93 1.74 -6.39
CA ARG A 69 12.40 1.77 -6.52
C ARG A 69 13.07 2.76 -5.57
N GLN A 70 12.40 3.07 -4.46
CA GLN A 70 12.81 4.09 -3.51
C GLN A 70 12.69 3.57 -2.08
N PRO A 71 13.53 4.05 -1.15
CA PRO A 71 13.44 3.65 0.24
C PRO A 71 12.10 4.11 0.83
N VAL A 72 11.42 3.20 1.53
CA VAL A 72 10.17 3.47 2.23
C VAL A 72 10.39 3.23 3.72
N LYS A 73 9.97 4.17 4.57
CA LYS A 73 9.96 3.99 6.02
C LYS A 73 8.64 3.36 6.44
N PHE A 74 8.71 2.24 7.15
CA PHE A 74 7.53 1.48 7.57
C PHE A 74 7.24 1.69 9.05
N PHE A 75 5.99 2.01 9.37
CA PHE A 75 5.50 2.12 10.72
C PHE A 75 4.20 1.33 10.88
N ARG A 76 4.19 0.37 11.81
CA ARG A 76 2.98 -0.40 12.10
C ARG A 76 1.94 0.41 12.88
N ARG A 77 2.41 1.32 13.73
CA ARG A 77 1.59 2.19 14.60
C ARG A 77 1.71 3.63 14.13
N ALA A 78 0.59 4.34 14.15
CA ALA A 78 0.52 5.76 13.84
C ALA A 78 1.38 6.60 14.79
N THR A 79 1.35 6.28 16.09
CA THR A 79 2.18 6.93 17.12
C THR A 79 3.67 6.93 16.76
N ASN A 80 4.21 5.81 16.29
CA ASN A 80 5.62 5.70 15.93
C ASN A 80 5.96 6.51 14.67
N ALA A 81 5.03 6.55 13.71
CA ALA A 81 5.19 7.38 12.51
C ALA A 81 5.19 8.86 12.88
N ARG A 82 4.31 9.27 13.80
CA ARG A 82 4.23 10.62 14.34
C ARG A 82 5.51 11.03 15.06
N GLU A 83 5.98 10.21 16.00
CA GLU A 83 7.23 10.47 16.74
C GLU A 83 8.44 10.60 15.79
N TYR A 84 8.46 9.82 14.71
CA TYR A 84 9.48 9.96 13.67
C TYR A 84 9.38 11.30 12.92
N LEU A 85 8.16 11.69 12.52
CA LEU A 85 7.90 12.97 11.83
C LEU A 85 8.32 14.17 12.70
N GLU A 86 8.02 14.12 14.00
CA GLU A 86 8.46 15.11 15.00
C GLU A 86 9.99 15.18 15.14
N LYS A 87 10.70 14.06 14.97
CA LYS A 87 12.17 14.04 15.02
C LYS A 87 12.85 14.59 13.75
N ILE A 88 12.24 14.43 12.58
CA ILE A 88 12.84 14.91 11.31
C ILE A 88 12.45 16.35 10.98
N LEU A 89 11.40 16.86 11.63
CA LEU A 89 10.87 18.22 11.53
C LEU A 89 11.94 19.33 11.63
N PRO A 90 12.87 19.34 12.62
CA PRO A 90 13.87 20.40 12.75
C PRO A 90 14.85 20.49 11.58
N LYS A 91 14.98 19.43 10.78
CA LYS A 91 15.89 19.39 9.63
C LYS A 91 15.29 20.03 8.38
N ASP A 92 13.97 19.99 8.26
CA ASP A 92 13.24 20.47 7.09
C ASP A 92 11.76 20.74 7.45
N PRO A 93 11.47 21.89 8.07
CA PRO A 93 10.13 22.22 8.58
C PRO A 93 9.08 22.43 7.48
N SER A 94 9.52 22.87 6.30
CA SER A 94 8.65 23.20 5.15
C SER A 94 8.53 22.05 4.15
N GLY A 95 9.22 20.95 4.38
CA GLY A 95 9.17 19.78 3.52
C GLY A 95 7.84 19.04 3.58
N ASN A 96 7.57 18.29 2.52
CA ASN A 96 6.44 17.38 2.47
C ASN A 96 6.90 15.93 2.67
N VAL A 97 5.98 15.10 3.11
CA VAL A 97 6.14 13.65 3.18
C VAL A 97 5.03 13.01 2.36
N VAL A 98 5.40 12.00 1.56
CA VAL A 98 4.43 11.17 0.85
C VAL A 98 4.03 10.03 1.77
N MET A 99 2.79 10.05 2.23
CA MET A 99 2.26 9.12 3.23
C MET A 99 1.28 8.14 2.59
N ILE A 100 1.47 6.85 2.84
CA ILE A 100 0.58 5.77 2.42
C ILE A 100 0.14 4.92 3.61
N GLY A 101 -1.11 4.52 3.69
CA GLY A 101 -1.59 3.71 4.81
C GLY A 101 -3.08 3.43 4.75
N TYR A 102 -3.63 2.84 5.82
CA TYR A 102 -5.08 2.74 5.94
C TYR A 102 -5.68 4.11 6.26
N PRO A 103 -6.85 4.49 5.70
CA PRO A 103 -7.47 5.79 5.96
C PRO A 103 -7.57 6.16 7.45
N LYS A 104 -7.97 5.19 8.29
CA LYS A 104 -8.07 5.37 9.75
C LYS A 104 -6.73 5.68 10.42
N LYS A 105 -5.60 5.29 9.83
CA LYS A 105 -4.26 5.54 10.40
C LYS A 105 -3.80 6.97 10.19
N PHE A 106 -4.28 7.68 9.18
CA PHE A 106 -4.01 9.11 8.99
C PHE A 106 -4.57 9.92 10.15
N ILE A 107 -5.82 9.64 10.54
CA ILE A 107 -6.47 10.27 11.70
C ILE A 107 -5.69 9.98 12.99
N HIS A 108 -5.25 8.73 13.20
CA HIS A 108 -4.46 8.36 14.39
C HIS A 108 -3.04 8.95 14.42
N VAL A 109 -2.55 9.48 13.30
CA VAL A 109 -1.29 10.26 13.26
C VAL A 109 -1.53 11.71 13.69
N GLY A 110 -2.80 12.11 13.84
CA GLY A 110 -3.20 13.48 14.18
C GLY A 110 -3.56 14.32 12.96
N LEU A 111 -3.76 13.70 11.78
CA LEU A 111 -4.18 14.41 10.58
C LEU A 111 -5.70 14.47 10.50
N GLN A 112 -6.26 15.68 10.45
CA GLN A 112 -7.67 15.88 10.18
C GLN A 112 -7.96 15.81 8.66
N PRO A 113 -9.17 15.40 8.25
CA PRO A 113 -9.58 15.48 6.86
C PRO A 113 -9.47 16.93 6.34
N GLY A 114 -8.68 17.14 5.28
CA GLY A 114 -8.47 18.46 4.67
C GLY A 114 -7.13 19.13 5.00
N GLU A 115 -6.41 18.66 6.03
CA GLU A 115 -5.07 19.19 6.36
C GLU A 115 -3.98 18.66 5.43
N TYR A 116 -4.21 17.52 4.80
CA TYR A 116 -3.29 16.91 3.84
C TYR A 116 -3.90 16.88 2.44
N GLN A 117 -3.03 16.92 1.43
CA GLN A 117 -3.44 16.77 0.04
C GLN A 117 -3.71 15.29 -0.24
N TYR A 118 -4.96 14.94 -0.49
CA TYR A 118 -5.32 13.62 -1.00
C TYR A 118 -4.77 13.44 -2.43
N LEU A 119 -4.11 12.31 -2.68
CA LEU A 119 -3.52 12.00 -3.98
C LEU A 119 -4.26 10.87 -4.70
N ASP A 120 -4.43 9.72 -4.04
CA ASP A 120 -5.14 8.56 -4.60
C ASP A 120 -5.58 7.59 -3.48
N SER A 121 -6.47 6.66 -3.80
CA SER A 121 -6.90 5.56 -2.93
C SER A 121 -7.19 4.32 -3.77
N ARG A 122 -6.54 3.21 -3.43
CA ARG A 122 -6.69 1.93 -4.13
C ARG A 122 -6.79 0.79 -3.11
N GLY A 123 -7.79 -0.07 -3.29
CA GLY A 123 -8.06 -1.17 -2.36
C GLY A 123 -8.26 -0.62 -0.94
N ALA A 124 -7.50 -1.15 0.03
CA ALA A 124 -7.56 -0.71 1.42
C ALA A 124 -6.65 0.51 1.74
N TYR A 125 -5.86 0.99 0.79
CA TYR A 125 -4.82 1.98 1.04
C TYR A 125 -5.18 3.35 0.48
N GLN A 126 -4.79 4.37 1.22
CA GLN A 126 -4.88 5.77 0.84
C GLN A 126 -3.47 6.37 0.76
N LEU A 127 -3.28 7.24 -0.23
CA LEU A 127 -2.08 8.01 -0.48
C LEU A 127 -2.38 9.49 -0.31
N GLY A 128 -1.56 10.18 0.48
CA GLY A 128 -1.67 11.61 0.70
C GLY A 128 -0.30 12.26 0.83
N LYS A 129 -0.22 13.52 0.43
CA LYS A 129 0.95 14.37 0.64
C LYS A 129 0.69 15.23 1.87
N VAL A 130 1.58 15.12 2.84
CA VAL A 130 1.43 15.70 4.16
C VAL A 130 2.56 16.71 4.39
N PRO A 131 2.25 18.00 4.59
CA PRO A 131 3.23 18.97 5.06
C PRO A 131 3.76 18.56 6.43
N LYS A 132 5.09 18.57 6.61
CA LYS A 132 5.70 18.29 7.92
C LYS A 132 5.26 19.31 8.97
N SER A 133 4.97 20.55 8.55
CA SER A 133 4.53 21.64 9.41
C SER A 133 3.29 21.32 10.27
N LEU A 134 2.41 20.41 9.82
CA LEU A 134 1.22 20.00 10.58
C LEU A 134 1.54 19.30 11.91
N PHE A 135 2.77 18.81 12.06
CA PHE A 135 3.22 18.14 13.27
C PHE A 135 3.87 19.10 14.29
N PHE A 136 3.82 20.42 14.06
CA PHE A 136 4.37 21.42 15.00
C PHE A 136 3.52 21.64 16.27
N GLU A 137 2.23 21.29 16.26
CA GLU A 137 1.26 22.00 17.13
C GLU A 137 0.28 21.10 17.89
N SER A 138 0.70 19.91 18.33
CA SER A 138 -0.10 19.14 19.30
C SER A 138 0.69 18.87 20.57
N GLU A 139 0.83 19.91 21.40
CA GLU A 139 0.89 19.76 22.86
C GLU A 139 -0.53 19.75 23.45
#